data_AF-A0A5C7W3E8-F1
#
_entry.id   AF-A0A5C7W3E8-F1
#
_cell.length_a   1.000
_cell.length_b   1.000
_cell.length_c   1.000
_cell.angle_alpha   90.00
_cell.angle_beta   90.00
_cell.angle_gamma   90.00
#
_symmetry.space_group_name_H-M   'P 1'
#
loop_
_entity.id
_entity.type
_entity.pdbx_description
1 polymer ?
#
loop_
_entity_poly.entity_id
_entity_poly.type
_entity_poly.pdbx_seq_one_letter_code
_entity_poly.pdbx_strand_id
1 'polypeptide(L)'
;MNRISSPSLSIKLKAALSRPPKIVSAYLDASYIGVAQGAGDTVPIGSPAGGSFRGWWSNGCYLIYKDQAVALRDNVQRTLAVLPEYLDLFTRSSLVKGLSVITTPSFD
;
A
#
# COMPACT_ATOMS: atom_id res chain seq x y z
N MET A 1 18.91 -1.67 -14.46
CA MET A 1 17.50 -1.92 -14.11
C MET A 1 16.71 -0.64 -14.37
N ASN A 2 15.93 -0.61 -15.45
CA ASN A 2 15.18 0.59 -15.86
C ASN A 2 14.05 0.85 -14.88
N ARG A 3 14.24 1.79 -13.95
CA ARG A 3 13.14 2.45 -13.22
C ARG A 3 12.40 3.33 -14.23
N ILE A 4 11.54 2.70 -15.03
CA ILE A 4 10.45 3.44 -15.65
C ILE A 4 9.48 3.70 -14.51
N SER A 5 9.68 4.79 -13.75
CA SER A 5 8.60 5.44 -13.00
C SER A 5 7.59 5.87 -14.07
N SER A 6 6.77 4.92 -14.51
CA SER A 6 5.85 5.13 -15.60
C SER A 6 4.75 6.03 -15.04
N PRO A 7 4.50 7.22 -15.61
CA PRO A 7 3.31 8.00 -15.29
C PRO A 7 2.02 7.15 -15.33
N SER A 8 2.03 6.01 -16.03
CA SER A 8 0.94 5.04 -15.99
C SER A 8 0.65 4.45 -14.60
N LEU A 9 1.64 4.20 -13.74
CA LEU A 9 1.41 3.59 -12.43
C LEU A 9 0.83 4.60 -11.45
N SER A 10 1.41 5.79 -11.32
CA SER A 10 0.89 6.83 -10.42
C SER A 10 -0.54 7.24 -10.80
N ILE A 11 -0.86 7.31 -12.09
CA ILE A 11 -2.24 7.55 -12.58
C ILE A 11 -3.15 6.38 -12.23
N LYS A 12 -2.73 5.13 -12.48
CA LYS A 12 -3.51 3.93 -12.14
C LYS A 12 -3.72 3.81 -10.63
N LEU A 13 -2.73 4.16 -9.83
CA LEU A 13 -2.78 4.13 -8.37
C LEU A 13 -3.73 5.19 -7.83
N LYS A 14 -3.65 6.42 -8.36
CA LYS A 14 -4.58 7.50 -8.03
C LYS A 14 -6.03 7.11 -8.34
N ALA A 15 -6.28 6.55 -9.51
CA ALA A 15 -7.60 6.04 -9.88
C ALA A 15 -8.06 4.91 -8.95
N ALA A 16 -7.16 3.98 -8.61
CA ALA A 16 -7.47 2.85 -7.74
C ALA A 16 -7.75 3.26 -6.28
N LEU A 17 -7.12 4.33 -5.80
CA LEU A 17 -7.38 4.91 -4.46
C LEU A 17 -8.60 5.82 -4.41
N SER A 18 -9.17 6.25 -5.54
CA SER A 18 -10.42 7.04 -5.54
C SER A 18 -11.62 6.26 -4.99
N ARG A 19 -11.60 4.93 -5.14
CA ARG A 19 -12.61 3.99 -4.63
C ARG A 19 -11.89 2.75 -4.10
N PRO A 20 -11.19 2.88 -2.96
CA PRO A 20 -10.31 1.84 -2.47
C PRO A 20 -11.14 0.62 -2.03
N PRO A 21 -10.70 -0.61 -2.32
CA PRO A 21 -11.34 -1.81 -1.77
C PRO A 21 -11.15 -1.86 -0.24
N LYS A 22 -11.98 -2.65 0.44
CA LYS A 22 -11.97 -2.77 1.91
C LYS A 22 -10.59 -3.07 2.49
N ILE A 23 -9.78 -3.90 1.82
CA ILE A 23 -8.41 -4.21 2.26
C ILE A 23 -7.52 -2.98 2.31
N VAL A 24 -7.63 -2.07 1.33
CA VAL A 24 -6.87 -0.81 1.30
C VAL A 24 -7.38 0.14 2.37
N SER A 25 -8.71 0.26 2.52
CA SER A 25 -9.29 1.10 3.57
C SER A 25 -8.90 0.64 4.98
N ALA A 26 -8.92 -0.68 5.24
CA ALA A 26 -8.48 -1.25 6.51
C ALA A 26 -6.97 -1.05 6.71
N TYR A 27 -6.16 -1.25 5.67
CA TYR A 27 -4.72 -1.04 5.74
C TYR A 27 -4.33 0.42 6.03
N LEU A 28 -5.09 1.41 5.58
CA LEU A 28 -4.79 2.83 5.82
C LEU A 28 -5.40 3.37 7.12
N ASP A 29 -6.09 2.52 7.89
CA ASP A 29 -6.74 2.90 9.13
C ASP A 29 -6.05 2.23 10.34
N ALA A 30 -5.54 3.05 11.25
CA ALA A 30 -4.84 2.62 12.46
C ALA A 30 -5.69 1.73 13.38
N SER A 31 -7.03 1.82 13.31
CA SER A 31 -7.93 0.98 14.10
C SER A 31 -7.97 -0.49 13.64
N TYR A 32 -7.47 -0.80 12.44
CA TYR A 32 -7.48 -2.14 11.87
C TYR A 32 -6.07 -2.76 11.92
N ILE A 33 -5.64 -3.18 13.10
CA ILE A 33 -4.28 -3.73 13.33
C ILE A 33 -4.14 -5.18 12.84
N GLY A 34 -5.23 -5.97 12.82
CA GLY A 34 -5.20 -7.39 12.46
C GLY A 34 -6.00 -7.81 11.21
N VAL A 35 -6.65 -6.86 10.51
CA VAL A 35 -7.59 -7.18 9.40
C VAL A 35 -6.93 -7.06 8.02
N ALA A 36 -5.73 -6.49 7.94
CA ALA A 36 -4.96 -6.39 6.69
C ALA A 36 -4.10 -7.63 6.40
N GLN A 37 -4.25 -8.69 7.21
CA GLN A 37 -3.75 -10.02 6.87
C GLN A 37 -4.73 -10.65 5.87
N GLY A 38 -4.54 -10.33 4.58
CA GLY A 38 -5.17 -11.11 3.52
C GLY A 38 -4.62 -12.53 3.50
N ALA A 39 -5.05 -13.38 2.57
CA ALA A 39 -4.58 -14.78 2.38
C ALA A 39 -3.07 -14.91 2.05
N GLY A 40 -2.27 -13.91 2.36
CA GLY A 40 -0.87 -13.69 2.04
C GLY A 40 0.12 -13.70 3.16
N ASP A 41 -0.30 -13.97 4.40
CA ASP A 41 0.66 -14.15 5.51
C ASP A 41 1.72 -15.23 5.21
N THR A 42 1.45 -16.12 4.24
CA THR A 42 2.36 -17.17 3.77
C THR A 42 2.93 -16.93 2.37
N VAL A 43 2.63 -15.80 1.71
CA VAL A 43 3.05 -15.54 0.33
C VAL A 43 4.35 -14.73 0.34
N PRO A 44 5.46 -15.28 -0.21
CA PRO A 44 6.74 -14.59 -0.27
C PRO A 44 6.63 -13.24 -0.98
N ILE A 45 7.36 -12.24 -0.48
CA ILE A 45 7.54 -10.95 -1.16
C ILE A 45 8.05 -11.24 -2.59
N GLY A 46 7.31 -10.81 -3.61
CA GLY A 46 7.63 -11.06 -5.02
C GLY A 46 6.90 -12.25 -5.68
N SER A 47 6.08 -13.00 -4.95
CA SER A 47 5.18 -14.00 -5.54
C SER A 47 3.89 -13.34 -6.06
N PRO A 48 3.40 -13.68 -7.26
CA PRO A 48 2.13 -13.16 -7.76
C PRO A 48 1.02 -13.65 -6.82
N ALA A 49 0.46 -12.70 -6.08
CA ALA A 49 -0.55 -12.99 -5.08
C ALA A 49 -1.77 -13.64 -5.77
N GLY A 50 -2.05 -14.89 -5.41
CA GLY A 50 -3.22 -15.60 -5.87
C GLY A 50 -4.50 -14.83 -5.55
N GLY A 51 -5.07 -14.20 -6.59
CA GLY A 51 -6.45 -13.71 -6.63
C GLY A 51 -6.74 -12.46 -5.78
N SER A 52 -6.40 -11.28 -6.29
CA SER A 52 -6.84 -10.01 -5.69
C SER A 52 -8.01 -9.37 -6.45
N PHE A 53 -8.97 -8.83 -5.67
CA PHE A 53 -9.93 -7.82 -6.10
C PHE A 53 -9.21 -6.62 -6.77
N ARG A 54 -9.18 -6.60 -8.10
CA ARG A 54 -8.73 -5.47 -8.92
C ARG A 54 -7.24 -5.10 -8.76
N GLY A 55 -6.41 -6.02 -8.29
CA GLY A 55 -4.95 -5.87 -8.25
C GLY A 55 -4.36 -5.28 -6.97
N TRP A 56 -5.14 -5.15 -5.89
CA TRP A 56 -4.70 -4.76 -4.55
C TRP A 56 -4.49 -5.94 -3.59
N TRP A 57 -3.37 -5.98 -2.89
CA TRP A 57 -3.09 -7.00 -1.89
C TRP A 57 -2.33 -6.42 -0.70
N SER A 58 -2.44 -7.05 0.46
CA SER A 58 -1.60 -6.75 1.62
C SER A 58 -1.21 -8.03 2.36
N ASN A 59 0.01 -8.06 2.88
CA ASN A 59 0.52 -9.11 3.78
C ASN A 59 0.66 -8.59 5.23
N GLY A 60 -0.15 -7.61 5.62
CA GLY A 60 -0.09 -6.97 6.94
C GLY A 60 1.00 -5.89 7.08
N CYS A 61 2.18 -6.07 6.47
CA CYS A 61 3.26 -5.09 6.51
C CYS A 61 3.28 -4.19 5.27
N TYR A 62 3.03 -4.74 4.09
CA TYR A 62 3.06 -4.01 2.83
C TYR A 62 1.67 -3.90 2.22
N LEU A 63 1.42 -2.78 1.55
CA LEU A 63 0.33 -2.64 0.59
C LEU A 63 0.92 -2.73 -0.82
N ILE A 64 0.36 -3.63 -1.61
CA ILE A 64 0.84 -3.99 -2.94
C ILE A 64 -0.26 -3.70 -3.96
N TYR A 65 0.12 -3.05 -5.06
CA TYR A 65 -0.75 -2.84 -6.22
C TYR A 65 -0.05 -3.33 -7.49
N LYS A 66 -0.64 -4.30 -8.19
CA LYS A 66 -0.10 -4.90 -9.42
C LYS A 66 1.37 -5.27 -9.29
N ASP A 67 1.68 -6.08 -8.28
CA ASP A 67 3.01 -6.60 -7.97
C ASP A 67 4.05 -5.55 -7.56
N GLN A 68 3.61 -4.34 -7.20
CA GLN A 68 4.48 -3.28 -6.69
C GLN A 68 4.05 -2.86 -5.29
N ALA A 69 4.99 -2.87 -4.34
CA ALA A 69 4.78 -2.28 -3.03
C ALA A 69 4.60 -0.76 -3.19
N VAL A 70 3.56 -0.22 -2.57
CA VAL A 70 3.23 1.21 -2.63
C VAL A 70 3.25 1.88 -1.26
N ALA A 71 3.13 1.10 -0.20
CA ALA A 71 3.27 1.56 1.17
C ALA A 71 3.72 0.42 2.09
N LEU A 72 4.45 0.77 3.15
CA LEU A 72 4.87 -0.09 4.25
C LEU A 72 4.26 0.48 5.53
N ARG A 73 3.61 -0.34 6.33
CA ARG A 73 2.95 0.06 7.57
C ARG A 73 3.67 -0.53 8.76
N ASP A 74 4.00 0.33 9.71
CA ASP A 74 4.44 -0.07 11.03
C ASP A 74 3.28 0.15 12.01
N ASN A 75 2.76 -0.95 12.54
CA ASN A 75 1.68 -0.93 13.52
C ASN A 75 2.12 -0.50 14.93
N VAL A 76 3.39 -0.70 15.27
CA VAL A 76 3.97 -0.33 16.58
C VAL A 76 4.15 1.18 16.63
N GLN A 77 4.80 1.76 15.62
CA GLN A 77 5.03 3.20 15.53
C GLN A 77 3.83 3.97 14.96
N ARG A 78 2.81 3.25 14.45
CA ARG A 78 1.67 3.83 13.73
C ARG A 78 2.12 4.71 12.57
N THR A 79 3.10 4.25 11.81
CA THR A 79 3.62 4.96 10.65
C THR A 79 3.22 4.25 9.35
N LEU A 80 3.07 5.04 8.30
CA LEU A 80 2.87 4.60 6.93
C LEU A 80 4.02 5.16 6.09
N ALA A 81 5.02 4.33 5.81
CA ALA A 81 6.13 4.66 4.94
C ALA A 81 5.73 4.50 3.48
N VAL A 82 5.97 5.53 2.66
CA VAL A 82 5.68 5.54 1.23
C VAL A 82 6.88 6.07 0.45
N LEU A 83 6.98 5.75 -0.84
CA LEU A 83 7.99 6.38 -1.69
C LEU A 83 7.69 7.88 -1.86
N PRO A 84 8.70 8.75 -2.01
CA PRO A 84 8.50 10.20 -2.17
C PRO A 84 7.52 10.56 -3.30
N GLU A 85 7.55 9.79 -4.40
CA GLU A 85 6.65 9.97 -5.55
C GLU A 85 5.17 9.67 -5.27
N TYR A 86 4.87 8.96 -4.18
CA TYR A 86 3.49 8.67 -3.75
C TYR A 86 3.06 9.47 -2.52
N LEU A 87 3.93 10.30 -1.94
CA LEU A 87 3.64 11.01 -0.70
C LEU A 87 2.33 11.82 -0.78
N ASP A 88 2.22 12.68 -1.81
CA ASP A 88 1.03 13.52 -2.04
C ASP A 88 -0.25 12.69 -2.19
N LEU A 89 -0.15 11.47 -2.71
CA LEU A 89 -1.28 10.59 -2.92
C LEU A 89 -1.87 10.10 -1.58
N PHE A 90 -1.02 9.79 -0.61
CA PHE A 90 -1.44 9.30 0.70
C PHE A 90 -1.77 10.44 1.66
N THR A 91 -1.06 11.56 1.61
CA THR A 91 -1.33 12.70 2.50
C THR A 91 -2.59 13.48 2.12
N ARG A 92 -2.92 13.61 0.83
CA ARG A 92 -4.09 14.38 0.37
C ARG A 92 -5.38 13.57 0.22
N SER A 93 -5.31 12.24 0.24
CA SER A 93 -6.47 11.40 -0.08
C SER A 93 -7.49 11.27 1.05
N SER A 94 -7.22 11.79 2.27
CA SER A 94 -8.03 11.58 3.49
C SER A 94 -8.27 10.11 3.86
N LEU A 95 -7.60 9.18 3.17
CA LEU A 95 -7.73 7.74 3.38
C LEU A 95 -6.95 7.27 4.60
N VAL A 96 -5.84 7.93 4.91
CA VAL A 96 -4.97 7.60 6.03
C VAL A 96 -5.57 8.13 7.32
N LYS A 97 -5.88 7.24 8.27
CA LYS A 97 -6.51 7.59 9.55
C LYS A 97 -5.65 7.09 10.71
N GLY A 98 -5.21 8.00 11.56
CA GLY A 98 -4.46 7.67 12.77
C GLY A 98 -3.06 7.09 12.54
N LEU A 99 -2.56 7.15 11.29
CA LEU A 99 -1.19 6.79 10.93
C LEU A 99 -0.41 8.04 10.50
N SER A 100 0.84 8.15 10.92
CA SER A 100 1.76 9.18 10.46
C SER A 100 2.39 8.77 9.14
N VAL A 101 2.20 9.56 8.08
CA VAL A 101 2.80 9.29 6.78
C VAL A 101 4.25 9.76 6.77
N ILE A 102 5.18 8.87 6.45
CA ILE A 102 6.61 9.17 6.31
C ILE A 102 7.10 8.76 4.92
N THR A 103 8.21 9.32 4.46
CA THR A 103 8.85 8.90 3.21
C THR A 103 9.99 7.93 3.48
N THR A 104 10.12 6.90 2.64
CA THR A 104 11.27 6.00 2.60
C THR A 104 11.88 5.96 1.21
N PRO A 105 13.22 5.93 1.05
CA PRO A 105 13.87 5.86 -0.27
C PRO A 105 13.63 4.53 -0.99
N SER A 106 13.33 3.45 -0.26
CA SER A 106 13.01 2.12 -0.78
C SER A 106 12.19 1.30 0.23
N PHE A 107 11.65 0.17 -0.23
CA PHE A 107 10.92 -0.81 0.60
C PHE A 107 11.75 -2.08 0.89
N ASP A 108 13.02 -2.07 0.48
CA ASP A 108 14.01 -3.13 0.71
C ASP A 108 14.30 -3.35 2.20
#